data_AF-A0A2V1C6L2-F1
#
_entry.id   AF-A0A2V1C6L2-F1
#
_cell.length_a   1.000
_cell.length_b   1.000
_cell.length_c   1.000
_cell.angle_alpha   90.00
_cell.angle_beta   90.00
_cell.angle_gamma   90.00
#
_symmetry.space_group_name_H-M   'P 1'
#
loop_
_entity.id
_entity.type
_entity.pdbx_description
1 polymer ?
#
loop_
_entity_poly.entity_id
_entity_poly.type
_entity_poly.pdbx_seq_one_letter_code
_entity_poly.pdbx_strand_id
1 'polypeptide(L)'
;MLLLNALFAHSVYTSFFRSPFFFLGNNDPNAASNARPERILEDIYERAQEGNQQDAHIWRSQTLRLLMPPLRNDATDADADAKKQLRCTTEASIAQAAGRQASAFLASPARYLIEDNANTVLTNKFNKIYSDAAELSYKLWARRTKMRCFTLHEMKNLAFDHESPNFDPDNLMRFEDHEDHLKGKTVTVIVHPLLKVYGTDEAKDYDQGRVWAKGVVWLDSKKSPV
;
A
#
# COMPACT_ATOMS: atom_id res chain seq x y z
N MET A 1 21.39 -5.89 1.83
CA MET A 1 20.07 -6.01 1.16
C MET A 1 19.23 -4.72 1.27
N LEU A 2 19.83 -3.51 1.25
CA LEU A 2 19.07 -2.24 1.36
C LEU A 2 18.16 -2.00 0.15
N LEU A 3 18.72 -2.07 -1.06
CA LEU A 3 18.01 -1.76 -2.30
C LEU A 3 16.89 -2.75 -2.62
N LEU A 4 17.12 -4.06 -2.39
CA LEU A 4 16.07 -5.06 -2.59
C LEU A 4 14.89 -4.82 -1.64
N ASN A 5 15.17 -4.53 -0.36
CA ASN A 5 14.12 -4.20 0.62
C ASN A 5 13.35 -2.93 0.22
N ALA A 6 14.06 -1.88 -0.22
CA ALA A 6 13.45 -0.64 -0.69
C ALA A 6 12.54 -0.87 -1.91
N LEU A 7 13.02 -1.60 -2.92
CA LEU A 7 12.24 -1.94 -4.12
C LEU A 7 11.02 -2.79 -3.76
N PHE A 8 11.19 -3.76 -2.88
CA PHE A 8 10.13 -4.64 -2.44
C PHE A 8 9.04 -3.89 -1.67
N ALA A 9 9.42 -3.11 -0.66
CA ALA A 9 8.49 -2.29 0.11
C ALA A 9 7.80 -1.26 -0.79
N HIS A 10 8.53 -0.59 -1.68
CA HIS A 10 7.93 0.31 -2.67
C HIS A 10 6.86 -0.41 -3.50
N SER A 11 7.17 -1.58 -4.05
CA SER A 11 6.22 -2.36 -4.85
C SER A 11 4.95 -2.72 -4.07
N VAL A 12 5.08 -3.24 -2.85
CA VAL A 12 3.92 -3.62 -2.00
C VAL A 12 3.05 -2.40 -1.66
N TYR A 13 3.68 -1.32 -1.17
CA TYR A 13 2.95 -0.13 -0.73
C TYR A 13 2.25 0.58 -1.89
N THR A 14 2.91 0.68 -3.04
CA THR A 14 2.33 1.34 -4.22
C THR A 14 1.26 0.50 -4.90
N SER A 15 1.34 -0.82 -4.79
CA SER A 15 0.34 -1.74 -5.37
C SER A 15 -0.99 -1.73 -4.61
N PHE A 16 -0.96 -1.69 -3.27
CA PHE A 16 -2.17 -1.93 -2.48
C PHE A 16 -2.61 -0.74 -1.62
N PHE A 17 -1.68 0.03 -1.07
CA PHE A 17 -2.00 1.06 -0.07
C PHE A 17 -2.25 2.44 -0.70
N ARG A 18 -2.23 2.54 -2.04
CA ARG A 18 -2.52 3.77 -2.79
C ARG A 18 -3.93 3.86 -3.34
N SER A 19 -4.52 2.72 -3.71
CA SER A 19 -5.85 2.68 -4.31
C SER A 19 -6.73 1.70 -3.53
N PRO A 20 -7.96 2.11 -3.13
CA PRO A 20 -8.93 1.19 -2.53
C PRO A 20 -9.47 0.13 -3.49
N PHE A 21 -9.34 0.33 -4.79
CA PHE A 21 -9.94 -0.51 -5.83
C PHE A 21 -8.93 -1.41 -6.56
N PHE A 22 -7.73 -1.57 -6.00
CA PHE A 22 -6.59 -2.27 -6.63
C PHE A 22 -6.92 -3.70 -7.15
N PHE A 23 -7.93 -4.35 -6.59
CA PHE A 23 -8.32 -5.73 -6.88
C PHE A 23 -9.37 -5.86 -7.99
N LEU A 24 -9.93 -4.75 -8.50
CA LEU A 24 -11.00 -4.77 -9.51
C LEU A 24 -10.48 -4.82 -10.95
N GLY A 25 -9.16 -4.72 -11.15
CA GLY A 25 -8.53 -4.70 -12.48
C GLY A 25 -8.03 -6.06 -12.95
N ASN A 26 -8.31 -6.38 -14.23
CA ASN A 26 -7.78 -7.53 -14.98
C ASN A 26 -8.04 -8.92 -14.38
N ASN A 27 -9.21 -9.19 -13.80
CA ASN A 27 -9.53 -10.52 -13.26
C ASN A 27 -9.99 -11.52 -14.32
N ASP A 28 -10.40 -11.03 -15.50
CA ASP A 28 -10.80 -11.86 -16.63
C ASP A 28 -9.72 -11.82 -17.74
N PRO A 29 -9.06 -12.95 -18.06
CA PRO A 29 -8.14 -13.04 -19.20
C PRO A 29 -8.80 -12.76 -20.56
N ASN A 30 -10.14 -12.76 -20.63
CA ASN A 30 -10.92 -12.41 -21.82
C ASN A 30 -11.49 -10.98 -21.81
N ALA A 31 -11.26 -10.20 -20.74
CA ALA A 31 -11.69 -8.82 -20.71
C ALA A 31 -10.97 -8.03 -21.83
N ALA A 32 -11.73 -7.22 -22.57
CA ALA A 32 -11.15 -6.29 -23.52
C ALA A 32 -10.07 -5.46 -22.81
N SER A 33 -8.85 -5.43 -23.36
CA SER A 33 -7.64 -4.82 -22.77
C SER A 33 -7.78 -3.37 -22.27
N ASN A 34 -8.89 -2.70 -22.59
CA ASN A 34 -9.18 -1.31 -22.27
C ASN A 34 -10.11 -1.14 -21.06
N ALA A 35 -10.79 -2.19 -20.59
CA ALA A 35 -11.63 -2.11 -19.41
C ALA A 35 -10.75 -2.08 -18.15
N ARG A 36 -10.69 -0.93 -17.48
CA ARG A 36 -9.99 -0.74 -16.20
C ARG A 36 -10.99 -0.30 -15.11
N PRO A 37 -11.86 -1.21 -14.61
CA PRO A 37 -12.88 -0.88 -13.62
C PRO A 37 -12.30 -0.20 -12.37
N GLU A 38 -11.09 -0.60 -11.97
CA GLU A 38 -10.35 0.01 -10.86
C GLU A 38 -10.09 1.50 -11.09
N ARG A 39 -9.76 1.90 -12.33
CA ARG A 39 -9.51 3.31 -12.68
C ARG A 39 -10.80 4.12 -12.71
N ILE A 40 -11.88 3.54 -13.24
CA ILE A 40 -13.18 4.22 -13.30
C ILE A 40 -13.67 4.54 -11.88
N LEU A 41 -13.58 3.57 -10.96
CA LEU A 41 -14.00 3.78 -9.57
C LEU A 41 -13.08 4.72 -8.82
N GLU A 42 -11.76 4.69 -9.10
CA GLU A 42 -10.82 5.68 -8.56
C GLU A 42 -11.17 7.09 -9.04
N ASP A 43 -11.43 7.29 -10.33
CA ASP A 43 -11.78 8.60 -10.89
C ASP A 43 -13.08 9.14 -10.30
N ILE A 44 -14.10 8.28 -10.13
CA ILE A 44 -15.36 8.65 -9.46
C ILE A 44 -15.09 9.06 -8.01
N TYR A 45 -14.26 8.30 -7.31
CA TYR A 45 -13.90 8.57 -5.92
C TYR A 45 -13.11 9.86 -5.74
N GLU A 46 -12.16 10.16 -6.63
CA GLU A 46 -11.38 11.40 -6.63
C GLU A 46 -12.30 12.61 -6.87
N ARG A 47 -13.18 12.56 -7.89
CA ARG A 47 -14.16 13.62 -8.15
C ARG A 47 -15.15 13.80 -6.99
N ALA A 48 -15.61 12.71 -6.39
CA ALA A 48 -16.51 12.78 -5.23
C ALA A 48 -15.85 13.49 -4.05
N GLN A 49 -14.54 13.29 -3.84
CA GLN A 49 -13.80 13.97 -2.77
C GLN A 49 -13.72 15.49 -2.97
N GLU A 50 -13.69 15.97 -4.23
CA GLU A 50 -13.68 17.41 -4.54
C GLU A 50 -15.01 18.08 -4.17
N GLY A 51 -16.13 17.38 -4.32
CA GLY A 51 -17.45 17.90 -3.96
C GLY A 51 -17.79 17.77 -2.48
N ASN A 52 -17.61 16.56 -1.91
CA ASN A 52 -17.83 16.28 -0.50
C ASN A 52 -16.90 15.15 -0.03
N GLN A 53 -15.81 15.53 0.64
CA GLN A 53 -14.80 14.60 1.12
C GLN A 53 -15.37 13.55 2.09
N GLN A 54 -16.25 13.94 3.00
CA GLN A 54 -16.83 13.04 4.00
C GLN A 54 -17.69 11.96 3.34
N ASP A 55 -18.63 12.36 2.48
CA ASP A 55 -19.53 11.42 1.80
C ASP A 55 -18.77 10.51 0.83
N ALA A 56 -17.73 11.02 0.16
CA ALA A 56 -16.86 10.20 -0.68
C ALA A 56 -16.17 9.08 0.10
N HIS A 57 -15.67 9.37 1.30
CA HIS A 57 -15.03 8.37 2.15
C HIS A 57 -16.04 7.37 2.74
N ILE A 58 -17.25 7.82 3.08
CA ILE A 58 -18.36 6.93 3.47
C ILE A 58 -18.69 5.99 2.30
N TRP A 59 -18.90 6.53 1.11
CA TRP A 59 -19.22 5.78 -0.10
C TRP A 59 -18.15 4.72 -0.42
N ARG A 60 -16.86 5.08 -0.42
CA ARG A 60 -15.76 4.13 -0.63
C ARG A 60 -15.83 2.99 0.39
N SER A 61 -15.91 3.34 1.68
CA SER A 61 -15.92 2.35 2.76
C SER A 61 -17.13 1.40 2.69
N GLN A 62 -18.32 1.93 2.36
CA GLN A 62 -19.54 1.16 2.21
C GLN A 62 -19.49 0.26 0.99
N THR A 63 -18.98 0.77 -0.15
CA THR A 63 -18.79 -0.01 -1.37
C THR A 63 -17.91 -1.23 -1.12
N LEU A 64 -16.77 -1.06 -0.44
CA LEU A 64 -15.90 -2.18 -0.09
C LEU A 64 -16.55 -3.15 0.91
N ARG A 65 -17.36 -2.68 1.86
CA ARG A 65 -18.11 -3.57 2.76
C ARG A 65 -19.22 -4.33 2.06
N LEU A 66 -19.84 -3.74 1.03
CA LEU A 66 -20.82 -4.42 0.19
C LEU A 66 -20.18 -5.52 -0.65
N LEU A 67 -18.98 -5.28 -1.18
CA LEU A 67 -18.22 -6.28 -1.93
C LEU A 67 -17.66 -7.42 -1.05
N MET A 68 -17.51 -7.19 0.25
CA MET A 68 -17.08 -8.22 1.21
C MET A 68 -18.02 -8.24 2.43
N PRO A 69 -19.26 -8.74 2.25
CA PRO A 69 -20.27 -8.72 3.29
C PRO A 69 -19.83 -9.54 4.52
N PRO A 70 -20.23 -9.12 5.74
CA PRO A 70 -20.01 -9.92 6.93
C PRO A 70 -20.84 -11.20 6.83
N LEU A 71 -20.22 -12.34 7.15
CA LEU A 71 -20.92 -13.60 7.28
C LEU A 71 -21.70 -13.56 8.61
N ARG A 72 -23.02 -13.42 8.54
CA ARG A 72 -23.90 -13.59 9.71
C ARG A 72 -24.62 -14.92 9.60
N ASN A 73 -24.82 -15.56 10.74
CA ASN A 73 -25.46 -16.87 10.83
C ASN A 73 -27.01 -16.80 10.76
N ASP A 74 -27.60 -15.62 10.56
CA ASP A 74 -29.04 -15.35 10.68
C ASP A 74 -29.75 -15.05 9.34
N ALA A 75 -29.07 -15.17 8.20
CA ALA A 75 -29.66 -14.90 6.90
C ALA A 75 -30.37 -16.14 6.33
N THR A 76 -31.56 -15.94 5.74
CA THR A 76 -32.28 -16.95 4.93
C THR A 76 -31.40 -17.50 3.81
N ASP A 77 -31.51 -18.80 3.53
CA ASP A 77 -30.56 -19.59 2.75
C ASP A 77 -30.13 -18.97 1.40
N ALA A 78 -31.07 -18.41 0.62
CA ALA A 78 -30.76 -17.84 -0.71
C ALA A 78 -29.92 -16.53 -0.64
N ASP A 79 -30.21 -15.64 0.32
CA ASP A 79 -29.44 -14.41 0.53
C ASP A 79 -28.06 -14.69 1.13
N ALA A 80 -27.97 -15.76 1.93
CA ALA A 80 -26.71 -16.22 2.51
C ALA A 80 -25.76 -16.73 1.42
N ASP A 81 -26.26 -17.52 0.48
CA ASP A 81 -25.47 -18.07 -0.64
C ASP A 81 -24.96 -16.97 -1.57
N ALA A 82 -25.80 -16.00 -1.95
CA ALA A 82 -25.38 -14.87 -2.78
C ALA A 82 -24.29 -14.02 -2.10
N LYS A 83 -24.43 -13.74 -0.80
CA LYS A 83 -23.43 -12.99 -0.02
C LYS A 83 -22.11 -13.77 0.09
N LYS A 84 -22.19 -15.09 0.32
CA LYS A 84 -21.01 -15.96 0.37
C LYS A 84 -20.30 -15.99 -0.98
N GLN A 85 -21.05 -16.13 -2.07
CA GLN A 85 -20.49 -16.12 -3.43
C GLN A 85 -19.81 -14.79 -3.76
N LEU A 86 -20.45 -13.66 -3.45
CA LEU A 86 -19.87 -12.33 -3.64
C LEU A 86 -18.57 -12.18 -2.84
N ARG A 87 -18.60 -12.58 -1.56
CA ARG A 87 -17.40 -12.56 -0.70
C ARG A 87 -16.26 -13.40 -1.28
N CYS A 88 -16.52 -14.65 -1.67
CA CYS A 88 -15.51 -15.54 -2.26
C CYS A 88 -14.95 -14.96 -3.56
N THR A 89 -15.79 -14.34 -4.39
CA THR A 89 -15.37 -13.69 -5.64
C THR A 89 -14.45 -12.50 -5.37
N THR A 90 -14.77 -11.68 -4.38
CA THR A 90 -13.94 -10.54 -3.95
C THR A 90 -12.61 -11.01 -3.34
N GLU A 91 -12.64 -12.02 -2.46
CA GLU A 91 -11.42 -12.62 -1.88
C GLU A 91 -10.52 -13.21 -2.97
N ALA A 92 -11.07 -13.91 -3.95
CA ALA A 92 -10.33 -14.43 -5.10
C ALA A 92 -9.72 -13.31 -5.96
N SER A 93 -10.45 -12.20 -6.16
CA SER A 93 -9.95 -11.03 -6.90
C SER A 93 -8.77 -10.36 -6.19
N ILE A 94 -8.83 -10.25 -4.85
CA ILE A 94 -7.72 -9.73 -4.03
C ILE A 94 -6.51 -10.65 -4.14
N ALA A 95 -6.71 -11.97 -4.03
CA ALA A 95 -5.64 -12.96 -4.15
C ALA A 95 -4.99 -12.95 -5.55
N GLN A 96 -5.80 -12.81 -6.60
CA GLN A 96 -5.31 -12.69 -7.98
C GLN A 96 -4.48 -11.42 -8.18
N ALA A 97 -4.94 -10.29 -7.66
CA ALA A 97 -4.17 -9.04 -7.68
C ALA A 97 -2.84 -9.20 -6.94
N ALA A 98 -2.84 -9.84 -5.76
CA ALA A 98 -1.63 -10.13 -5.01
C ALA A 98 -0.63 -10.99 -5.80
N GLY A 99 -1.08 -12.11 -6.36
CA GLY A 99 -0.23 -13.01 -7.16
C GLY A 99 0.32 -12.35 -8.41
N ARG A 100 -0.46 -11.48 -9.06
CA ARG A 100 -0.02 -10.68 -10.22
C ARG A 100 1.11 -9.73 -9.83
N GLN A 101 0.97 -9.00 -8.73
CA GLN A 101 1.98 -8.04 -8.28
C GLN A 101 3.25 -8.75 -7.79
N ALA A 102 3.13 -9.87 -7.10
CA ALA A 102 4.26 -10.71 -6.74
C ALA A 102 5.03 -11.19 -7.99
N SER A 103 4.30 -11.70 -8.99
CA SER A 103 4.90 -12.17 -10.24
C SER A 103 5.56 -11.03 -11.02
N ALA A 104 4.91 -9.86 -11.09
CA ALA A 104 5.46 -8.67 -11.74
C ALA A 104 6.75 -8.19 -11.06
N PHE A 105 6.81 -8.22 -9.73
CA PHE A 105 8.00 -7.86 -8.97
C PHE A 105 9.15 -8.84 -9.23
N LEU A 106 8.88 -10.14 -9.23
CA LEU A 106 9.88 -11.18 -9.54
C LEU A 106 10.37 -11.11 -11.00
N ALA A 107 9.54 -10.62 -11.92
CA ALA A 107 9.93 -10.37 -13.31
C ALA A 107 10.67 -9.03 -13.51
N SER A 108 10.63 -8.13 -12.54
CA SER A 108 11.23 -6.80 -12.60
C SER A 108 12.76 -6.84 -12.52
N PRO A 109 13.46 -5.70 -12.70
CA PRO A 109 14.91 -5.62 -12.47
C PRO A 109 15.36 -6.04 -11.07
N ALA A 110 14.47 -6.09 -10.07
CA ALA A 110 14.78 -6.62 -8.74
C ALA A 110 15.27 -8.08 -8.78
N ARG A 111 14.93 -8.84 -9.82
CA ARG A 111 15.42 -10.22 -10.02
C ARG A 111 16.94 -10.35 -10.02
N TYR A 112 17.66 -9.31 -10.46
CA TYR A 112 19.12 -9.31 -10.48
C TYR A 112 19.74 -9.10 -9.09
N LEU A 113 18.94 -8.73 -8.09
CA LEU A 113 19.35 -8.62 -6.69
C LEU A 113 18.95 -9.87 -5.87
N ILE A 114 18.33 -10.86 -6.52
CA ILE A 114 17.85 -12.10 -5.91
C ILE A 114 18.80 -13.24 -6.30
N GLU A 115 19.27 -14.01 -5.33
CA GLU A 115 20.12 -15.18 -5.59
C GLU A 115 19.33 -16.33 -6.25
N ASP A 116 19.91 -16.92 -7.31
CA ASP A 116 19.24 -17.86 -8.23
C ASP A 116 18.89 -19.21 -7.57
N ASN A 117 19.62 -19.60 -6.53
CA ASN A 117 19.51 -20.90 -5.84
C ASN A 117 18.33 -21.03 -4.86
N ALA A 118 17.58 -19.95 -4.59
CA ALA A 118 16.53 -19.89 -3.58
C ALA A 118 15.10 -19.78 -4.16
N ASN A 119 14.95 -19.99 -5.46
CA ASN A 119 13.85 -19.43 -6.23
C ASN A 119 12.44 -19.87 -5.76
N THR A 120 12.23 -21.14 -5.41
CA THR A 120 10.89 -21.64 -5.00
C THR A 120 10.49 -21.19 -3.59
N VAL A 121 11.37 -21.33 -2.60
CA VAL A 121 11.12 -20.92 -1.21
C VAL A 121 10.95 -19.40 -1.14
N LEU A 122 11.77 -18.65 -1.86
CA LEU A 122 11.70 -17.20 -1.90
C LEU A 122 10.43 -16.72 -2.62
N THR A 123 10.06 -17.33 -3.74
CA THR A 123 8.79 -17.04 -4.44
C THR A 123 7.60 -17.26 -3.53
N ASN A 124 7.57 -18.36 -2.76
CA ASN A 124 6.50 -18.61 -1.80
C ASN A 124 6.44 -17.56 -0.68
N LYS A 125 7.60 -17.08 -0.20
CA LYS A 125 7.66 -15.98 0.78
C LYS A 125 7.13 -14.67 0.20
N PHE A 126 7.52 -14.32 -1.02
CA PHE A 126 7.00 -13.13 -1.70
C PHE A 126 5.49 -13.22 -1.88
N ASN A 127 4.99 -14.31 -2.44
CA ASN A 127 3.55 -14.53 -2.63
C ASN A 127 2.79 -14.36 -1.31
N LYS A 128 3.28 -14.94 -0.21
CA LYS A 128 2.66 -14.78 1.11
C LYS A 128 2.60 -13.31 1.54
N ILE A 129 3.72 -12.57 1.45
CA ILE A 129 3.74 -11.16 1.88
C ILE A 129 2.82 -10.30 1.01
N TYR A 130 2.79 -10.51 -0.31
CA TYR A 130 1.87 -9.79 -1.20
C TYR A 130 0.40 -10.09 -0.85
N SER A 131 0.06 -11.36 -0.57
CA SER A 131 -1.30 -11.75 -0.14
C SER A 131 -1.67 -11.10 1.19
N ASP A 132 -0.82 -11.21 2.20
CA ASP A 132 -1.05 -10.62 3.53
C ASP A 132 -1.24 -9.10 3.43
N ALA A 133 -0.42 -8.43 2.60
CA ALA A 133 -0.50 -6.99 2.38
C ALA A 133 -1.78 -6.58 1.64
N ALA A 134 -2.20 -7.34 0.62
CA ALA A 134 -3.42 -7.08 -0.14
C ALA A 134 -4.67 -7.22 0.75
N GLU A 135 -4.75 -8.30 1.55
CA GLU A 135 -5.84 -8.50 2.51
C GLU A 135 -5.89 -7.40 3.57
N LEU A 136 -4.73 -7.06 4.14
CA LEU A 136 -4.64 -5.98 5.14
C LEU A 136 -5.08 -4.65 4.52
N SER A 137 -4.58 -4.32 3.34
CA SER A 137 -4.93 -3.07 2.66
C SER A 137 -6.43 -2.98 2.38
N TYR A 138 -7.06 -4.06 1.90
CA TYR A 138 -8.52 -4.09 1.71
C TYR A 138 -9.27 -3.78 3.01
N LYS A 139 -8.91 -4.45 4.11
CA LYS A 139 -9.53 -4.24 5.43
C LYS A 139 -9.36 -2.79 5.90
N LEU A 140 -8.19 -2.20 5.67
CA LEU A 140 -7.93 -0.79 6.03
C LEU A 140 -8.74 0.18 5.16
N TRP A 141 -8.85 -0.06 3.85
CA TRP A 141 -9.65 0.77 2.94
C TRP A 141 -11.15 0.68 3.20
N ALA A 142 -11.63 -0.44 3.75
CA ALA A 142 -13.01 -0.63 4.18
C ALA A 142 -13.36 0.16 5.47
N ARG A 143 -12.39 0.80 6.13
CA ARG A 143 -12.64 1.83 7.17
C ARG A 143 -13.00 3.16 6.52
N ARG A 144 -13.50 4.13 7.30
CA ARG A 144 -13.84 5.46 6.75
C ARG A 144 -12.62 6.38 6.62
N THR A 145 -11.52 6.04 7.28
CA THR A 145 -10.25 6.79 7.20
C THR A 145 -9.67 6.78 5.78
N LYS A 146 -8.87 7.81 5.44
CA LYS A 146 -8.15 7.91 4.17
C LYS A 146 -6.68 7.60 4.38
N MET A 147 -6.16 6.57 3.72
CA MET A 147 -4.72 6.29 3.69
C MET A 147 -4.01 7.16 2.64
N ARG A 148 -2.79 7.59 2.96
CA ARG A 148 -1.85 8.17 1.99
C ARG A 148 -0.47 7.55 2.19
N CYS A 149 0.04 6.97 1.11
CA CYS A 149 1.39 6.43 1.02
C CYS A 149 2.32 7.47 0.39
N PHE A 150 3.42 7.77 1.08
CA PHE A 150 4.44 8.69 0.61
C PHE A 150 5.75 7.95 0.36
N THR A 151 6.20 8.01 -0.88
CA THR A 151 7.50 7.51 -1.34
C THR A 151 8.40 8.68 -1.67
N LEU A 152 9.64 8.39 -2.08
CA LEU A 152 10.60 9.42 -2.46
C LEU A 152 10.08 10.29 -3.61
N HIS A 153 9.25 9.74 -4.50
CA HIS A 153 8.65 10.48 -5.61
C HIS A 153 7.70 11.58 -5.14
N GLU A 154 6.87 11.32 -4.11
CA GLU A 154 5.96 12.31 -3.55
C GLU A 154 6.65 13.32 -2.63
N MET A 155 7.86 12.99 -2.16
CA MET A 155 8.63 13.77 -1.18
C MET A 155 9.96 14.23 -1.77
N LYS A 156 9.89 14.92 -2.92
CA LYS A 156 11.07 15.48 -3.57
C LYS A 156 11.85 16.35 -2.58
N ASN A 157 13.17 16.15 -2.53
CA ASN A 157 14.09 16.89 -1.65
C ASN A 157 13.80 16.75 -0.14
N LEU A 158 13.27 15.61 0.30
CA LEU A 158 13.09 15.32 1.73
C LEU A 158 14.41 15.51 2.48
N ALA A 159 14.47 16.52 3.34
CA ALA A 159 15.57 16.72 4.27
C ALA A 159 15.36 15.82 5.49
N PHE A 160 16.40 15.09 5.88
CA PHE A 160 16.35 14.20 7.03
C PHE A 160 16.31 14.99 8.34
N ASP A 161 15.42 14.58 9.24
CA ASP A 161 15.29 15.11 10.58
C ASP A 161 14.90 13.98 11.52
N HIS A 162 15.79 13.63 12.45
CA HIS A 162 15.58 12.51 13.38
C HIS A 162 14.51 12.81 14.44
N GLU A 163 14.21 14.10 14.67
CA GLU A 163 13.13 14.52 15.58
C GLU A 163 11.76 14.42 14.91
N SER A 164 11.73 14.21 13.58
CA SER A 164 10.49 14.09 12.83
C SER A 164 9.71 12.85 13.27
N PRO A 165 8.42 12.96 13.61
CA PRO A 165 7.61 11.79 13.96
C PRO A 165 7.32 10.87 12.76
N ASN A 166 7.76 11.26 11.55
CA ASN A 166 7.41 10.61 10.30
C ASN A 166 8.45 9.58 9.83
N PHE A 167 9.72 9.74 10.20
CA PHE A 167 10.80 8.94 9.62
C PHE A 167 11.76 8.43 10.67
N ASP A 168 12.19 7.19 10.50
CA ASP A 168 13.29 6.60 11.25
C ASP A 168 14.47 6.34 10.29
N PRO A 169 15.72 6.46 10.76
CA PRO A 169 16.88 6.08 9.97
C PRO A 169 16.94 4.55 9.79
N ASP A 170 17.38 4.09 8.62
CA ASP A 170 17.69 2.67 8.40
C ASP A 170 18.89 2.25 9.27
N ASN A 171 18.85 1.03 9.81
CA ASN A 171 19.90 0.49 10.68
C ASN A 171 21.29 0.51 10.03
N LEU A 172 21.39 0.40 8.70
CA LEU A 172 22.67 0.44 7.97
C LEU A 172 23.32 1.83 7.97
N MET A 173 22.58 2.89 8.31
CA MET A 173 23.12 4.24 8.41
C MET A 173 24.05 4.41 9.61
N ARG A 174 23.92 3.57 10.65
CA ARG A 174 24.60 3.72 11.94
C ARG A 174 24.46 5.16 12.46
N PHE A 175 23.20 5.61 12.55
CA PHE A 175 22.86 7.00 12.84
C PHE A 175 23.57 7.55 14.10
N GLU A 176 23.66 6.75 15.16
CA GLU A 176 24.32 7.12 16.42
C GLU A 176 25.79 7.55 16.25
N ASP A 177 26.49 7.03 15.23
CA ASP A 177 27.90 7.37 14.98
C ASP A 177 28.07 8.70 14.21
N HIS A 178 26.97 9.26 13.69
CA HIS A 178 26.98 10.29 12.64
C HIS A 178 25.91 11.37 12.82
N GLU A 179 25.24 11.42 13.97
CA GLU A 179 24.06 12.25 14.23
C GLU A 179 24.25 13.74 13.87
N ASP A 180 25.37 14.32 14.29
CA ASP A 180 25.67 15.75 14.18
C ASP A 180 25.66 16.31 12.74
N HIS A 181 25.89 15.48 11.72
CA HIS A 181 26.02 15.93 10.33
C HIS A 181 24.96 15.38 9.38
N LEU A 182 23.97 14.63 9.87
CA LEU A 182 22.92 14.04 9.05
C LEU A 182 21.64 14.90 9.00
N LYS A 183 21.40 15.73 10.02
CA LYS A 183 20.22 16.63 10.04
C LYS A 183 20.29 17.61 8.86
N GLY A 184 19.19 17.73 8.12
CA GLY A 184 19.06 18.60 6.95
C GLY A 184 19.59 18.00 5.64
N LYS A 185 20.33 16.87 5.67
CA LYS A 185 20.79 16.23 4.43
C LYS A 185 19.62 15.61 3.66
N THR A 186 19.70 15.63 2.34
CA THR A 186 18.68 15.03 1.48
C THR A 186 18.68 13.52 1.58
N VAL A 187 17.49 12.93 1.79
CA VAL A 187 17.27 11.49 1.79
C VAL A 187 17.54 10.92 0.39
N THR A 188 18.41 9.91 0.32
CA THR A 188 18.77 9.25 -0.95
C THR A 188 17.80 8.12 -1.29
N VAL A 189 17.38 7.35 -0.28
CA VAL A 189 16.50 6.18 -0.45
C VAL A 189 15.45 6.19 0.65
N ILE A 190 14.20 5.93 0.28
CA ILE A 190 13.16 5.53 1.24
C ILE A 190 13.05 4.01 1.18
N VAL A 191 13.49 3.34 2.24
CA VAL A 191 13.51 1.89 2.38
C VAL A 191 12.11 1.35 2.66
N HIS A 192 11.37 2.01 3.56
CA HIS A 192 9.96 1.74 3.80
C HIS A 192 9.18 3.03 3.57
N PRO A 193 8.18 3.05 2.66
CA PRO A 193 7.33 4.22 2.47
C PRO A 193 6.59 4.64 3.74
N LEU A 194 6.39 5.94 3.92
CA LEU A 194 5.58 6.47 5.02
C LEU A 194 4.10 6.25 4.72
N LEU A 195 3.36 5.66 5.67
CA LEU A 195 1.91 5.53 5.61
C LEU A 195 1.24 6.41 6.66
N LYS A 196 0.52 7.43 6.20
CA LYS A 196 -0.36 8.24 7.05
C LYS A 196 -1.81 7.86 6.84
N VAL A 197 -2.60 8.06 7.88
CA VAL A 197 -4.05 8.02 7.78
C VAL A 197 -4.66 9.33 8.24
N TYR A 198 -5.74 9.71 7.58
CA TYR A 198 -6.50 10.91 7.83
C TYR A 198 -7.94 10.57 8.17
N GLY A 199 -8.50 11.33 9.10
CA GLY A 199 -9.85 11.19 9.61
C GLY A 199 -10.11 9.99 10.50
N THR A 200 -11.36 9.88 10.96
CA THR A 200 -11.84 8.89 11.93
C THR A 200 -12.79 7.85 11.31
N ASP A 201 -13.20 6.85 12.08
CA ASP A 201 -14.18 5.84 11.63
C ASP A 201 -15.61 6.41 11.51
N GLU A 202 -15.85 7.60 12.08
CA GLU A 202 -17.07 8.40 11.96
C GLU A 202 -17.05 9.31 10.72
N ALA A 203 -16.00 9.23 9.89
CA ALA A 203 -15.78 10.09 8.73
C ALA A 203 -15.67 11.59 9.05
N LYS A 204 -14.85 11.92 10.05
CA LYS A 204 -14.55 13.31 10.45
C LYS A 204 -13.03 13.56 10.46
N ASP A 205 -12.63 14.82 10.62
CA ASP A 205 -11.25 15.27 10.91
C ASP A 205 -10.18 14.84 9.88
N TYR A 206 -10.51 14.96 8.59
CA TYR A 206 -9.60 14.57 7.50
C TYR A 206 -8.43 15.55 7.27
N ASP A 207 -8.43 16.69 7.94
CA ASP A 207 -7.31 17.65 8.01
C ASP A 207 -6.18 17.14 8.90
N GLN A 208 -6.48 16.24 9.85
CA GLN A 208 -5.50 15.70 10.80
C GLN A 208 -4.96 14.35 10.35
N GLY A 209 -3.64 14.31 10.10
CA GLY A 209 -2.92 13.11 9.72
C GLY A 209 -2.20 12.47 10.90
N ARG A 210 -2.37 11.17 11.08
CA ARG A 210 -1.56 10.36 12.02
C ARG A 210 -0.71 9.35 11.27
N VAL A 211 0.48 9.08 11.81
CA VAL A 211 1.39 8.07 11.26
C VAL A 211 0.87 6.69 11.65
N TRP A 212 0.63 5.83 10.67
CA TRP A 212 0.30 4.42 10.88
C TRP A 212 1.53 3.53 10.74
N ALA A 213 2.41 3.86 9.79
CA ALA A 213 3.74 3.26 9.68
C ALA A 213 4.72 4.37 9.31
N LYS A 214 5.75 4.57 10.13
CA LYS A 214 6.83 5.52 9.83
C LYS A 214 7.55 5.11 8.56
N GLY A 215 8.04 6.09 7.81
CA GLY A 215 8.96 5.82 6.72
C GLY A 215 10.33 5.45 7.27
N VAL A 216 11.05 4.56 6.60
CA VAL A 216 12.45 4.26 6.92
C VAL A 216 13.32 4.82 5.82
N VAL A 217 14.33 5.60 6.18
CA VAL A 217 15.14 6.36 5.20
C VAL A 217 16.62 6.05 5.32
N TRP A 218 17.29 6.10 4.17
CA TRP A 218 18.74 5.99 4.06
C TRP A 218 19.30 7.17 3.27
N LEU A 219 20.44 7.68 3.70
CA LEU A 219 21.19 8.75 3.05
C LEU A 219 22.69 8.50 3.23
N ASP A 220 23.49 9.12 2.37
CA ASP A 220 24.94 8.99 2.41
C ASP A 220 25.51 9.68 3.67
N SER A 221 26.08 8.86 4.55
CA SER A 221 26.72 9.32 5.79
C SER A 221 28.14 9.84 5.58
N LYS A 222 28.71 9.68 4.37
CA LYS A 222 30.02 10.26 4.04
C LYS A 222 29.99 11.77 4.24
N LYS A 223 31.05 12.29 4.87
CA LYS A 223 31.29 13.74 4.91
C LYS A 223 31.50 14.21 3.48
N SER A 224 30.74 15.22 3.06
CA SER A 224 31.04 15.90 1.80
C SER A 224 32.48 16.41 1.88
N PRO A 225 33.33 16.17 0.86
CA PRO A 225 34.66 16.75 0.86
C PRO A 225 34.50 18.28 0.90
N VAL A 226 35.13 18.89 1.90
CA VAL A 226 35.28 20.34 2.03
C VAL A 226 36.29 20.83 1.01
#